data_AF-X1M9E5-F1
#
_entry.id   AF-X1M9E5-F1
#
_cell.length_a   1.000
_cell.length_b   1.000
_cell.length_c   1.000
_cell.angle_alpha   90.00
_cell.angle_beta   90.00
_cell.angle_gamma   90.00
#
_symmetry.space_group_name_H-M   'P 1'
#
loop_
_entity.id
_entity.type
_entity.pdbx_description
1 polymer ?
#
loop_
_entity_poly.entity_id
_entity_poly.type
_entity_poly.pdbx_seq_one_letter_code
_entity_poly.pdbx_strand_id
1 'polypeptide(L)'
;QIFQKAETKPIDNVIALILPHAGYQFSGQTAAKALNMTNKQYKRIIVIGPSHRTPMAKMLSVPIATHYQTPLGQTPLDVSVLTAGKVCFLHPSQKTIAKQA
;
A
#
# COMPACT_ATOMS: atom_id res chain seq x y z
N GLN A 1 13.38 14.88 -2.58
CA GLN A 1 14.70 14.38 -3.00
C GLN A 1 14.69 12.92 -3.47
N ILE A 2 14.09 11.95 -2.76
CA ILE A 2 14.13 10.52 -3.17
C ILE A 2 13.55 10.28 -4.57
N PHE A 3 12.40 10.86 -4.91
CA PHE A 3 11.76 10.71 -6.23
C PHE A 3 12.44 11.48 -7.36
N GLN A 4 13.18 12.55 -7.06
CA GLN A 4 13.86 13.38 -8.07
C GLN A 4 15.17 12.78 -8.58
N LYS A 5 15.79 11.88 -7.81
CA LYS A 5 17.09 11.27 -8.14
C LYS A 5 16.99 9.96 -8.91
N ALA A 6 15.78 9.41 -9.11
CA ALA A 6 15.60 8.11 -9.74
C ALA A 6 15.41 8.28 -11.26
N GLU A 7 16.47 8.05 -12.03
CA GLU A 7 16.44 7.99 -13.49
C GLU A 7 15.74 6.71 -13.96
N THR A 8 14.71 6.85 -14.80
CA THR A 8 13.84 5.76 -15.19
C THR A 8 13.31 5.90 -16.60
N LYS A 9 13.27 4.78 -17.34
CA LYS A 9 12.50 4.66 -18.58
C LYS A 9 11.07 4.25 -18.23
N PRO A 10 10.05 5.00 -18.65
CA PRO A 10 8.66 4.60 -18.47
C PRO A 10 8.36 3.23 -19.07
N ILE A 11 7.52 2.46 -18.39
CA ILE A 11 6.97 1.18 -18.86
C ILE A 11 5.49 1.37 -19.08
N ASP A 12 5.02 1.01 -20.27
CA ASP A 12 3.60 1.09 -20.60
C ASP A 12 2.81 -0.01 -19.90
N ASN A 13 1.56 0.31 -19.54
CA ASN A 13 0.59 -0.65 -19.02
C ASN A 13 0.99 -1.43 -17.76
N VAL A 14 1.87 -0.89 -16.90
CA VAL A 14 2.21 -1.52 -15.61
C VAL A 14 0.95 -1.78 -14.77
N ILE A 15 0.69 -3.04 -14.41
CA ILE A 15 -0.46 -3.44 -13.57
C ILE A 15 -0.06 -3.82 -12.14
N ALA A 16 1.21 -4.07 -11.89
CA ALA A 16 1.73 -4.45 -10.58
C ALA A 16 3.19 -4.01 -10.42
N LEU A 17 3.58 -3.72 -9.18
CA LEU A 17 4.97 -3.44 -8.78
C LEU A 17 5.31 -4.29 -7.55
N ILE A 18 6.55 -4.76 -7.48
CA ILE A 18 7.12 -5.37 -6.27
C ILE A 18 8.07 -4.34 -5.67
N LEU A 19 7.78 -3.90 -4.46
CA LEU A 19 8.53 -2.83 -3.79
C LEU A 19 9.15 -3.35 -2.48
N PRO A 20 10.36 -2.89 -2.13
CA PRO A 20 10.90 -3.13 -0.80
C PRO A 20 10.15 -2.31 0.26
N HIS A 21 10.14 -2.78 1.51
CA HIS A 21 9.46 -2.13 2.63
C HIS A 21 10.38 -1.84 3.83
N ALA A 22 11.71 -1.88 3.63
CA ALA A 22 12.64 -1.41 4.64
C ALA A 22 12.60 0.13 4.74
N GLY A 23 13.08 0.70 5.84
CA GLY A 23 13.09 2.15 6.06
C GLY A 23 13.66 2.94 4.87
N TYR A 24 13.15 4.17 4.66
CA TYR A 24 13.46 4.97 3.46
C TYR A 24 14.95 5.19 3.19
N GLN A 25 15.78 5.29 4.24
CA GLN A 25 17.24 5.41 4.11
C GLN A 25 17.88 4.21 3.40
N PHE A 26 17.29 3.02 3.54
CA PHE A 26 17.83 1.78 2.97
C PHE A 26 17.20 1.43 1.63
N SER A 27 15.88 1.62 1.47
CA SER A 27 15.16 1.09 0.31
C SER A 27 14.35 2.11 -0.49
N GLY A 28 14.29 3.37 -0.03
CA GLY A 28 13.47 4.41 -0.64
C GLY A 28 13.84 4.71 -2.10
N GLN A 29 15.13 4.72 -2.44
CA GLN A 29 15.58 4.97 -3.81
C GLN A 29 15.14 3.86 -4.77
N THR A 30 15.25 2.60 -4.34
CA THR A 30 14.81 1.43 -5.12
C THR A 30 13.30 1.46 -5.35
N ALA A 31 12.51 1.75 -4.31
CA ALA A 31 11.06 1.88 -4.44
C ALA A 31 10.66 3.05 -5.37
N ALA A 32 11.32 4.20 -5.26
CA ALA A 32 11.06 5.37 -6.10
C ALA A 32 11.36 5.10 -7.58
N LYS A 33 12.42 4.34 -7.88
CA LYS A 33 12.72 3.91 -9.25
C LYS A 33 11.56 3.10 -9.85
N ALA A 34 10.98 2.17 -9.10
CA ALA A 34 9.82 1.40 -9.57
C ALA A 34 8.58 2.26 -9.79
N LEU A 35 8.29 3.19 -8.88
CA LEU A 35 7.14 4.09 -9.00
C LEU A 35 7.28 5.06 -10.18
N ASN A 36 8.46 5.63 -10.42
CA ASN A 36 8.73 6.55 -11.53
C ASN A 36 8.65 5.90 -12.91
N MET A 37 8.75 4.56 -13.01
CA MET A 37 8.54 3.84 -14.28
C MET A 37 7.06 3.80 -14.69
N THR A 38 6.12 4.11 -13.80
CA THR A 38 4.69 4.10 -14.13
C THR A 38 4.28 5.40 -14.83
N ASN A 39 3.59 5.29 -15.97
CA ASN A 39 3.17 6.44 -16.78
C ASN A 39 1.64 6.52 -16.97
N LYS A 40 0.88 5.97 -16.03
CA LYS A 40 -0.59 6.05 -16.07
C LYS A 40 -1.16 6.41 -14.72
N GLN A 41 -2.33 7.01 -14.75
CA GLN A 41 -3.10 7.27 -13.54
C GLN A 41 -3.90 6.04 -13.14
N TYR A 42 -3.82 5.68 -11.87
CA TYR A 42 -4.54 4.54 -11.30
C TYR A 42 -5.72 5.05 -10.49
N LYS A 43 -6.93 4.55 -10.79
CA LYS A 43 -8.13 4.85 -10.00
C LYS A 43 -8.11 4.17 -8.64
N ARG A 44 -7.42 3.02 -8.54
CA ARG A 44 -7.34 2.20 -7.33
C ARG A 44 -6.00 1.49 -7.29
N ILE A 45 -5.38 1.47 -6.12
CA ILE A 45 -4.12 0.76 -5.84
C ILE A 45 -4.39 -0.23 -4.72
N ILE A 46 -4.03 -1.49 -4.91
CA ILE A 46 -4.10 -2.52 -3.88
C ILE A 46 -2.69 -2.73 -3.35
N VAL A 47 -2.49 -2.50 -2.05
CA VAL A 47 -1.21 -2.73 -1.38
C VAL A 47 -1.31 -4.02 -0.58
N ILE A 48 -0.44 -4.98 -0.90
CA ILE A 48 -0.37 -6.28 -0.23
C ILE A 48 0.99 -6.40 0.43
N GLY A 49 1.01 -6.74 1.72
CA GLY A 49 2.24 -6.93 2.49
C GLY A 49 2.16 -8.17 3.37
N PRO A 50 3.32 -8.76 3.73
CA PRO A 50 3.37 -9.87 4.67
C PRO A 50 3.02 -9.40 6.09
N SER A 51 2.47 -10.31 6.88
CA SER A 51 2.38 -10.13 8.33
C SER A 51 3.66 -10.64 8.99
N HIS A 52 4.44 -9.74 9.57
CA HIS A 52 5.67 -10.09 10.29
C HIS A 52 5.44 -10.55 11.73
N ARG A 53 4.24 -10.29 12.29
CA ARG A 53 3.93 -10.53 13.71
C ARG A 53 2.95 -11.67 13.95
N THR A 54 2.06 -11.93 13.00
CA THR A 54 0.93 -12.86 13.19
C THR A 54 0.89 -13.85 12.04
N PRO A 55 0.92 -15.17 12.30
CA PRO A 55 0.70 -16.19 11.29
C PRO A 55 -0.69 -16.05 10.66
N MET A 56 -0.78 -16.08 9.33
CA MET A 56 -2.03 -15.89 8.59
C MET A 56 -2.21 -16.98 7.53
N ALA A 57 -2.37 -18.22 7.98
CA ALA A 57 -2.53 -19.36 7.09
C ALA A 57 -3.88 -19.28 6.35
N LYS A 58 -3.83 -19.22 5.01
CA LYS A 58 -5.02 -19.19 4.12
C LYS A 58 -5.96 -18.02 4.40
N MET A 59 -5.43 -16.89 4.90
CA MET A 59 -6.22 -15.72 5.29
C MET A 59 -5.60 -14.43 4.75
N LEU A 60 -6.47 -13.46 4.45
CA LEU A 60 -6.11 -12.07 4.23
C LEU A 60 -6.76 -11.22 5.32
N SER A 61 -6.06 -10.18 5.76
CA SER A 61 -6.57 -9.19 6.70
C SER A 61 -6.73 -7.88 5.97
N VAL A 62 -7.84 -7.22 6.23
CA VAL A 62 -8.14 -5.87 5.74
C VAL A 62 -8.33 -4.93 6.92
N PRO A 63 -7.97 -3.65 6.77
CA PRO A 63 -8.20 -2.67 7.82
C PRO A 63 -9.70 -2.45 8.05
N ILE A 64 -10.10 -2.31 9.33
CA ILE A 64 -11.41 -1.78 9.72
C ILE A 64 -11.26 -0.27 9.90
N ALA A 65 -11.11 0.45 8.79
CA ALA A 65 -10.96 1.90 8.76
C ALA A 65 -11.43 2.49 7.44
N THR A 66 -11.69 3.80 7.45
CA THR A 66 -12.06 4.55 6.23
C THR A 66 -10.87 5.26 5.60
N HIS A 67 -9.79 5.48 6.37
CA HIS A 67 -8.59 6.19 5.92
C HIS A 67 -7.32 5.59 6.52
N TYR A 68 -6.21 5.73 5.81
CA TYR A 68 -4.85 5.59 6.35
C TYR A 68 -4.25 6.95 6.64
N GLN A 69 -3.67 7.13 7.83
CA GLN A 69 -2.85 8.30 8.14
C GLN A 69 -1.43 8.11 7.60
N THR A 70 -0.96 9.10 6.84
CA THR A 70 0.43 9.21 6.38
C THR A 70 1.02 10.57 6.79
N PRO A 71 2.34 10.77 6.69
CA PRO A 71 2.95 12.08 6.86
C PRO A 71 2.46 13.13 5.85
N LEU A 72 1.91 12.71 4.70
CA LEU A 72 1.38 13.60 3.66
C LEU A 72 -0.11 13.91 3.84
N GLY A 73 -0.75 13.36 4.88
CA GLY A 73 -2.19 13.50 5.13
C GLY A 73 -2.91 12.15 5.19
N GLN A 74 -4.23 12.21 5.12
CA GLN A 74 -5.09 11.03 5.15
C GLN A 74 -5.37 10.52 3.74
N THR A 75 -5.16 9.23 3.52
CA THR A 75 -5.48 8.56 2.25
C THR A 75 -6.77 7.77 2.43
N PRO A 76 -7.84 8.03 1.65
CA PRO A 76 -9.08 7.29 1.76
C PRO A 76 -8.92 5.84 1.32
N LEU A 77 -9.62 4.95 2.01
CA LEU A 77 -9.75 3.55 1.66
C LEU A 77 -11.02 3.32 0.86
N ASP A 78 -10.95 2.39 -0.10
CA ASP A 78 -12.13 1.96 -0.84
C ASP A 78 -12.95 0.97 -0.02
N VAL A 79 -13.80 1.52 0.86
CA VAL A 79 -14.62 0.73 1.79
C VAL A 79 -15.54 -0.23 1.03
N SER A 80 -16.04 0.16 -0.15
CA SER A 80 -16.92 -0.70 -0.97
C SER A 80 -16.23 -1.99 -1.40
N VAL A 81 -14.94 -1.92 -1.76
CA VAL A 81 -14.15 -3.10 -2.13
C VAL A 81 -13.81 -3.93 -0.91
N LEU A 82 -13.51 -3.30 0.23
CA LEU A 82 -13.13 -3.99 1.46
C LEU A 82 -14.30 -4.79 2.05
N THR A 83 -15.54 -4.31 1.92
CA THR A 83 -16.75 -4.96 2.45
C THR A 83 -17.36 -6.00 1.51
N ALA A 84 -17.09 -5.93 0.21
CA ALA A 84 -17.61 -6.88 -0.78
C ALA A 84 -17.00 -8.29 -0.69
N GLY A 85 -15.80 -8.42 -0.10
CA GLY A 85 -15.12 -9.71 0.07
C GLY A 85 -15.47 -10.40 1.40
N LYS A 86 -15.51 -11.74 1.40
CA LYS A 86 -15.46 -12.55 2.64
C LYS A 86 -14.06 -12.47 3.26
N VAL A 87 -13.65 -11.29 3.72
CA VAL A 87 -12.33 -11.07 4.31
C VAL A 87 -12.44 -11.10 5.83
N CYS A 88 -11.52 -11.81 6.48
CA CYS A 88 -11.55 -11.96 7.93
C CYS A 88 -11.04 -10.69 8.59
N PHE A 89 -11.91 -10.04 9.37
CA PHE A 89 -11.59 -8.86 10.14
C PHE A 89 -10.96 -9.27 11.48
N LEU A 90 -9.67 -9.02 11.64
CA LEU A 90 -8.96 -9.30 12.90
C LEU A 90 -9.18 -8.10 13.86
N HIS A 91 -10.13 -8.26 14.79
CA HIS A 91 -10.52 -7.36 15.90
C HIS A 91 -11.58 -6.27 15.60
N PRO A 92 -12.72 -6.25 16.32
CA PRO A 92 -13.90 -5.43 15.97
C PRO A 92 -13.88 -3.97 16.47
N SER A 93 -12.77 -3.41 16.99
CA SER A 93 -12.78 -2.00 17.39
C SER A 93 -12.65 -1.08 16.18
N GLN A 94 -13.78 -0.53 15.75
CA GLN A 94 -13.84 0.39 14.61
C GLN A 94 -12.96 1.63 14.88
N LYS A 95 -11.91 1.80 14.08
CA LYS A 95 -11.13 3.04 14.06
C LYS A 95 -11.45 3.77 12.77
N THR A 96 -11.82 5.04 12.84
CA THR A 96 -12.04 5.83 11.61
C THR A 96 -10.77 5.92 10.76
N ILE A 97 -9.61 5.97 11.42
CA ILE A 97 -8.28 6.13 10.81
C ILE A 97 -7.36 4.99 11.25
N ALA A 98 -6.81 4.25 10.29
CA ALA A 98 -5.74 3.30 10.51
C ALA A 98 -4.37 4.00 10.46
N LYS A 99 -3.46 3.61 11.35
CA LYS A 99 -2.03 3.93 11.18
C LYS A 99 -1.40 2.82 10.36
N GLN A 100 -0.65 3.19 9.34
CA GLN A 100 0.22 2.24 8.66
C GLN A 100 1.37 1.90 9.63
N ALA A 101 1.54 0.60 9.91
CA ALA A 101 2.61 0.09 10.77
C ALA A 101 3.93 0.00 10.02
#